data_AF-W4PFU7-F1
#
_entry.id   AF-W4PFU7-F1
#
_cell.length_a   1.000
_cell.length_b   1.000
_cell.length_c   1.000
_cell.angle_alpha   90.00
_cell.angle_beta   90.00
_cell.angle_gamma   90.00
#
_symmetry.space_group_name_H-M   'P 1'
#
loop_
_entity.id
_entity.type
_entity.pdbx_description
1 polymer ?
#
loop_
_entity_poly.entity_id
_entity_poly.type
_entity_poly.pdbx_seq_one_letter_code
_entity_poly.pdbx_strand_id
1 'polypeptide(L)' 'MFASIFGTLVPMTLEKFKVDPAIATGPFIAITNDIIGMMMYMGITVLLS' A
#
# COMPACT_ATOMS: atom_id res chain seq x y z
N MET A 1 2.64 -4.30 13.60
CA MET A 1 1.45 -3.43 13.85
C MET A 1 0.90 -2.86 12.55
N PHE A 2 1.69 -2.12 11.75
CA PHE A 2 1.25 -1.58 10.44
C PHE A 2 0.69 -2.64 9.48
N ALA A 3 1.42 -3.75 9.25
CA ALA A 3 0.96 -4.82 8.37
C ALA A 3 -0.40 -5.43 8.80
N SER A 4 -0.62 -5.57 10.11
CA SER A 4 -1.87 -6.10 10.66
C SER A 4 -3.04 -5.15 10.44
N ILE A 5 -2.83 -3.84 10.64
CA ILE A 5 -3.85 -2.82 10.44
C ILE A 5 -4.25 -2.73 8.96
N PHE A 6 -3.28 -2.66 8.05
CA PHE A 6 -3.55 -2.60 6.61
C PHE A 6 -4.13 -3.91 6.08
N GLY A 7 -3.69 -5.05 6.60
CA GLY A 7 -4.23 -6.37 6.26
C GLY A 7 -5.70 -6.56 6.62
N THR A 8 -6.25 -5.76 7.55
CA THR A 8 -7.68 -5.81 7.92
C THR A 8 -8.47 -4.64 7.33
N LEU A 9 -7.93 -3.42 7.36
CA LEU A 9 -8.62 -2.23 6.86
C LEU A 9 -8.81 -2.25 5.34
N VAL A 10 -7.80 -2.68 4.58
CA VAL A 10 -7.86 -2.64 3.12
C VAL A 10 -8.95 -3.56 2.57
N PRO A 11 -9.02 -4.85 2.97
CA PRO A 11 -10.13 -5.71 2.56
C PRO A 11 -11.50 -5.17 2.96
N MET A 12 -11.64 -4.69 4.20
CA MET A 12 -12.91 -4.10 4.69
C MET A 12 -13.35 -2.88 3.88
N THR A 13 -12.41 -2.02 3.48
CA THR A 13 -12.73 -0.85 2.64
C THR A 13 -13.13 -1.26 1.23
N LEU A 14 -12.41 -2.20 0.61
CA LEU A 14 -12.71 -2.70 -0.74
C LEU A 14 -14.08 -3.38 -0.80
N GLU A 15 -14.40 -4.20 0.21
CA GLU A 15 -15.71 -4.84 0.35
C GLU A 15 -16.85 -3.81 0.46
N LYS A 16 -16.64 -2.73 1.22
CA LYS A 16 -17.58 -1.59 1.30
C LYS A 16 -17.81 -0.91 -0.05
N PHE A 17 -16.81 -0.86 -0.91
CA PHE A 17 -16.92 -0.32 -2.27
C PHE A 17 -17.42 -1.34 -3.29
N LYS A 18 -17.83 -2.55 -2.86
CA LYS A 18 -18.24 -3.68 -3.71
C LYS A 18 -17.16 -4.13 -4.70
N VAL A 19 -15.89 -3.91 -4.35
CA VAL A 19 -14.73 -4.40 -5.08
C VAL A 19 -14.26 -5.68 -4.41
N ASP A 20 -14.06 -6.75 -5.18
CA ASP A 20 -13.54 -8.01 -4.65
C ASP A 20 -12.13 -7.80 -4.08
N PRO A 21 -11.93 -7.95 -2.76
CA PRO A 21 -10.63 -7.79 -2.13
C PRO A 21 -9.60 -8.78 -2.66
N ALA A 22 -10.00 -9.99 -3.07
CA ALA A 22 -9.08 -11.01 -3.57
C ALA A 22 -8.45 -10.61 -4.91
N ILE A 23 -9.17 -9.84 -5.72
CA ILE A 23 -8.68 -9.35 -7.02
C ILE A 23 -7.91 -8.03 -6.84
N ALA A 24 -8.37 -7.16 -5.94
CA ALA A 24 -7.79 -5.84 -5.73
C ALA A 24 -6.53 -5.84 -4.83
N THR A 25 -6.31 -6.88 -4.02
CA THR A 25 -5.14 -6.99 -3.13
C THR A 25 -3.81 -7.01 -3.89
N GLY A 26 -3.73 -7.72 -5.03
CA GLY A 26 -2.52 -7.75 -5.87
C GLY A 26 -2.11 -6.35 -6.36
N PRO A 27 -2.99 -5.65 -7.11
CA PRO A 27 -2.75 -4.26 -7.53
C PRO A 27 -2.49 -3.31 -6.37
N PHE A 28 -3.20 -3.45 -5.25
CA PHE A 28 -3.03 -2.60 -4.07
C PHE A 28 -1.62 -2.72 -3.47
N ILE A 29 -1.11 -3.95 -3.33
CA ILE A 29 0.23 -4.20 -2.78
C ILE A 29 1.29 -3.59 -3.71
N ALA A 30 1.16 -3.77 -5.02
CA ALA A 30 2.10 -3.20 -5.99
C ALA A 30 2.16 -1.66 -5.88
N ILE A 31 1.00 -0.99 -5.91
CA ILE A 31 0.93 0.48 -5.81
C ILE A 31 1.51 0.97 -4.48
N THR A 32 1.17 0.30 -3.37
CA THR A 32 1.68 0.68 -2.05
C THR A 32 3.20 0.55 -2.00
N ASN A 33 3.74 -0.53 -2.56
CA ASN A 33 5.17 -0.75 -2.62
C ASN A 33 5.88 0.30 -3.49
N ASP A 34 5.31 0.67 -4.63
CA ASP A 34 5.86 1.71 -5.50
C ASP A 34 5.92 3.06 -4.80
N ILE A 35 4.85 3.46 -4.09
CA ILE A 35 4.80 4.73 -3.35
C ILE A 35 5.84 4.73 -2.22
N ILE A 36 5.89 3.68 -1.40
CA ILE A 36 6.84 3.59 -0.29
C ILE A 36 8.28 3.55 -0.82
N GLY A 37 8.52 2.80 -1.89
CA GLY A 37 9.82 2.71 -2.56
C GLY A 37 10.28 4.07 -3.08
N MET A 38 9.41 4.81 -3.77
CA MET A 38 9.72 6.16 -4.25
C MET A 38 9.95 7.15 -3.10
N MET A 39 9.15 7.09 -2.03
CA MET A 39 9.34 7.91 -0.85
C MET A 39 10.70 7.66 -0.18
N MET A 40 11.09 6.38 -0.06
CA MET A 40 12.42 6.02 0.45
C MET A 40 13.52 6.50 -0.48
N TYR A 41 13.38 6.28 -1.80
CA TYR A 41 14.35 6.73 -2.80
C TYR A 41 14.56 8.24 -2.73
N MET A 42 13.49 9.03 -2.86
CA MET A 42 13.55 10.49 -2.79
C MET A 42 14.06 10.97 -1.44
N GLY A 43 13.64 10.34 -0.34
CA GLY A 43 14.12 10.68 1.01
C GLY A 43 15.62 10.47 1.16
N ILE A 44 16.16 9.35 0.68
CA ILE A 44 17.61 9.08 0.68
C ILE A 44 18.34 10.07 -0.24
N THR A 45 17.80 10.33 -1.43
CA THR A 45 18.39 11.30 -2.37
C THR A 45 18.50 12.69 -1.74
N VAL A 46 17.45 13.17 -1.08
CA VAL A 46 17.45 14.47 -0.38
C VAL A 46 18.41 14.48 0.81
N LEU A 47 18.56 13.36 1.52
CA LEU A 47 19.44 13.28 2.68
C LEU A 47 20.94 13.26 2.29
N LEU A 48 21.25 12.73 1.12
CA LEU A 48 22.63 12.59 0.61
C LEU A 48 23.05 13.73 -0.34
N SER A 49 22.11 14.55 -0.79
CA SER A 49 22.36 15.75 -1.60
C SER A 49 22.71 16.95 -0.75
#